data_AF-A0A6P4IRK5-F1
#
_entry.id   AF-A0A6P4IRK5-F1
#
_cell.length_a   1.000
_cell.length_b   1.000
_cell.length_c   1.000
_cell.angle_alpha   90.00
_cell.angle_beta   90.00
_cell.angle_gamma   90.00
#
_symmetry.space_group_name_H-M   'P 1'
#
loop_
_entity.id
_entity.type
_entity.pdbx_description
1 polymer ?
#
loop_
_entity_poly.entity_id
_entity_poly.type
_entity_poly.pdbx_seq_one_letter_code
_entity_poly.pdbx_strand_id
1 'polypeptide(L)'
;MQELDKQSDIQVTLFGDAYIADSKTPTETDVLNIYKDLSKLTDIERHLNLLYRPFACFINTKCHYNLMNLSLCIPGCTYDPDRHMALVTTHRRPIATIKIYANGNIYCQAFNRINAYQVLSNFSEALAELSGYSPCLRQPKFNLVNATFCMPFPLDLQALNRRYERSTVYTPKKYPFLTYRMKDSMIKFAIFPVGYVYVMFSTYPEQTRRAIAHVLRVLYTCRAPNQQNQSDLELSHGDINFKLLWEKEFQRDDDFSIQWKATCR
;
A
#
# COMPACT_ATOMS: atom_id res chain seq x y z
N MET A 1 54.40 -13.57 -21.32
CA MET A 1 54.35 -13.10 -19.91
C MET A 1 53.15 -12.18 -19.82
N GLN A 2 51.96 -12.72 -19.57
CA GLN A 2 51.41 -13.09 -18.24
C GLN A 2 51.13 -11.83 -17.40
N GLU A 3 49.98 -11.61 -16.77
CA GLU A 3 48.66 -12.26 -16.71
C GLU A 3 47.79 -11.40 -15.75
N LEU A 4 46.45 -11.42 -15.89
CA LEU A 4 45.39 -11.05 -14.89
C LEU A 4 45.19 -9.54 -14.60
N ASP A 5 44.00 -8.93 -14.48
CA ASP A 5 42.61 -9.34 -14.15
C ASP A 5 41.63 -9.02 -15.30
N LYS A 6 40.64 -9.82 -15.74
CA LYS A 6 39.51 -10.55 -15.14
C LYS A 6 38.37 -9.70 -14.55
N GLN A 7 37.25 -9.74 -15.30
CA GLN A 7 35.84 -9.82 -14.87
C GLN A 7 35.20 -8.57 -14.22
N SER A 8 33.96 -8.18 -14.52
CA SER A 8 32.88 -8.84 -15.25
C SER A 8 31.81 -7.82 -15.63
N ASP A 9 31.42 -7.83 -16.91
CA ASP A 9 30.11 -7.41 -17.39
C ASP A 9 29.03 -8.11 -16.56
N ILE A 10 28.19 -7.31 -15.89
CA ILE A 10 27.00 -7.83 -15.22
C ILE A 10 25.97 -8.08 -16.32
N GLN A 11 25.99 -9.31 -16.83
CA GLN A 11 24.84 -9.91 -17.48
C GLN A 11 23.65 -9.77 -16.53
N VAL A 12 22.64 -9.01 -16.97
CA VAL A 12 21.29 -9.08 -16.42
C VAL A 12 20.80 -10.49 -16.73
N THR A 13 20.89 -11.38 -15.75
CA THR A 13 20.28 -12.70 -15.81
C THR A 13 18.78 -12.51 -15.92
N LEU A 14 18.29 -12.53 -17.15
CA LEU A 14 16.92 -12.88 -17.48
C LEU A 14 16.69 -14.28 -16.92
N PHE A 15 16.07 -14.35 -15.75
CA PHE A 15 15.57 -15.62 -15.24
C PHE A 15 14.35 -16.01 -16.08
N GLY A 16 14.63 -16.87 -17.07
CA GLY A 16 13.81 -17.99 -17.48
C GLY A 16 12.39 -17.70 -17.93
N ASP A 17 12.21 -17.63 -19.23
CA ASP A 17 10.96 -18.04 -19.87
C ASP A 17 10.60 -19.49 -19.48
N ALA A 18 9.29 -19.75 -19.49
CA ALA A 18 8.59 -21.02 -19.28
C ALA A 18 8.12 -21.33 -17.84
N TYR A 19 7.07 -20.62 -17.41
CA TYR A 19 5.84 -21.29 -17.01
C TYR A 19 4.66 -20.47 -17.53
N ILE A 20 4.14 -20.85 -18.70
CA ILE A 20 2.76 -20.53 -19.07
C ILE A 20 1.92 -21.36 -18.09
N ALA A 21 1.69 -20.82 -16.89
CA ALA A 21 0.65 -21.33 -16.02
C ALA A 21 -0.67 -20.99 -16.72
N ASP A 22 -1.41 -22.03 -17.12
CA ASP A 22 -2.78 -21.91 -17.62
C ASP A 22 -3.52 -20.82 -16.84
N SER A 23 -4.07 -19.83 -17.55
CA SER A 23 -4.85 -18.73 -16.98
C SER A 23 -6.22 -19.22 -16.52
N LYS A 24 -6.26 -20.26 -15.69
CA LYS A 24 -7.49 -20.82 -15.16
C LYS A 24 -7.91 -19.97 -13.97
N THR A 25 -9.08 -19.35 -14.07
CA THR A 25 -9.70 -18.63 -12.93
C THR A 25 -9.69 -19.54 -11.70
N PRO A 26 -9.13 -19.08 -10.56
CA PRO A 26 -8.99 -19.92 -9.37
C PRO A 26 -10.34 -20.47 -8.91
N THR A 27 -10.39 -21.78 -8.64
CA THR A 27 -11.59 -22.43 -8.13
C THR A 27 -11.74 -22.20 -6.63
N GLU A 28 -12.94 -22.46 -6.08
CA GLU A 28 -13.19 -22.39 -4.63
C GLU A 28 -12.22 -23.28 -3.83
N THR A 29 -11.86 -24.45 -4.40
CA THR A 29 -10.87 -25.36 -3.81
C THR A 29 -9.47 -24.75 -3.76
N ASP A 30 -9.07 -24.01 -4.80
CA ASP A 30 -7.76 -23.33 -4.85
C ASP A 30 -7.67 -22.25 -3.77
N VAL A 31 -8.75 -21.50 -3.57
CA VAL A 31 -8.86 -20.45 -2.54
C VAL A 31 -8.82 -21.04 -1.13
N LEU A 32 -9.52 -22.15 -0.89
CA LEU A 32 -9.48 -22.85 0.39
C LEU A 32 -8.08 -23.41 0.69
N ASN A 33 -7.32 -23.77 -0.34
CA ASN A 33 -5.95 -24.24 -0.20
C ASN A 33 -4.95 -23.12 0.17
N ILE A 34 -5.23 -21.84 -0.13
CA ILE A 34 -4.41 -20.68 0.30
C ILE A 34 -4.28 -20.63 1.82
N TYR A 35 -5.37 -20.94 2.55
CA TYR A 35 -5.35 -20.87 4.01
C TYR A 35 -4.43 -21.95 4.62
N LYS A 36 -4.31 -23.10 3.96
CA LYS A 36 -3.41 -24.18 4.38
C LYS A 36 -1.95 -23.86 4.03
N ASP A 37 -1.74 -23.11 2.94
CA ASP A 37 -0.42 -22.77 2.43
C ASP A 37 -0.44 -21.40 1.74
N LEU A 38 0.16 -20.41 2.40
CA LEU A 38 0.27 -19.03 1.90
C LEU A 38 1.15 -18.91 0.65
N SER A 39 1.98 -19.90 0.31
CA SER A 39 2.80 -19.86 -0.92
C SER A 39 1.94 -19.90 -2.19
N LYS A 40 0.77 -20.55 -2.11
CA LYS A 40 -0.23 -20.64 -3.18
C LYS A 40 -0.96 -19.32 -3.45
N LEU A 41 -0.78 -18.32 -2.59
CA LEU A 41 -1.33 -16.99 -2.83
C LEU A 41 -0.70 -16.35 -4.08
N THR A 42 0.57 -16.64 -4.37
CA THR A 42 1.33 -16.06 -5.50
C THR A 42 0.68 -16.31 -6.85
N ASP A 43 0.12 -17.49 -7.08
CA ASP A 43 -0.55 -17.84 -8.35
C ASP A 43 -1.88 -17.10 -8.50
N ILE A 44 -2.55 -16.83 -7.37
CA ILE A 44 -3.85 -16.17 -7.30
C ILE A 44 -3.69 -14.65 -7.31
N GLU A 45 -2.58 -14.12 -6.78
CA GLU A 45 -2.23 -12.69 -6.82
C GLU A 45 -2.22 -12.17 -8.26
N ARG A 46 -1.67 -12.95 -9.20
CA ARG A 46 -1.66 -12.61 -10.63
C ARG A 46 -3.07 -12.58 -11.22
N HIS A 47 -3.90 -13.55 -10.87
CA HIS A 47 -5.28 -13.64 -11.39
C HIS A 47 -6.21 -12.55 -10.83
N LEU A 48 -5.94 -12.05 -9.61
CA LEU A 48 -6.77 -11.05 -8.95
C LEU A 48 -6.35 -9.60 -9.21
N ASN A 49 -5.36 -9.38 -10.08
CA ASN A 49 -4.75 -8.06 -10.31
C ASN A 49 -4.38 -7.36 -9.00
N LEU A 50 -3.71 -8.10 -8.11
CA LEU A 50 -3.48 -7.65 -6.75
C LEU A 50 -2.36 -6.60 -6.70
N LEU A 51 -2.67 -5.43 -6.14
CA LEU A 51 -1.75 -4.29 -6.06
C LEU A 51 -1.49 -3.91 -4.61
N TYR A 52 -0.30 -4.25 -4.11
CA TYR A 52 0.18 -3.80 -2.81
C TYR A 52 0.65 -2.36 -2.86
N ARG A 53 0.41 -1.62 -1.77
CA ARG A 53 0.95 -0.28 -1.54
C ARG A 53 1.98 -0.36 -0.41
N PRO A 54 3.18 0.21 -0.58
CA PRO A 54 4.12 0.31 0.52
C PRO A 54 3.53 1.17 1.65
N PHE A 55 4.02 0.99 2.87
CA PHE A 55 3.69 1.91 3.94
C PHE A 55 4.34 3.27 3.65
N ALA A 56 3.54 4.33 3.72
CA ALA A 56 3.92 5.69 3.43
C ALA A 56 3.42 6.65 4.52
N CYS A 57 4.30 7.56 4.91
CA CYS A 57 4.05 8.61 5.88
C CYS A 57 4.30 9.97 5.21
N PHE A 58 3.39 10.91 5.43
CA PHE A 58 3.48 12.29 4.99
C PHE A 58 3.50 13.18 6.22
N ILE A 59 4.48 14.07 6.31
CA ILE A 59 4.59 15.00 7.43
C ILE A 59 5.11 16.35 6.95
N ASN A 60 4.65 17.43 7.58
CA ASN A 60 5.18 18.76 7.32
C ASN A 60 5.96 19.23 8.55
N THR A 61 7.24 19.54 8.37
CA THR A 61 8.15 19.90 9.46
C THR A 61 8.06 21.35 9.89
N LYS A 62 7.22 22.17 9.23
CA LYS A 62 7.13 23.63 9.46
C LYS A 62 8.44 24.39 9.21
N CYS A 63 9.36 23.80 8.45
CA CYS A 63 10.58 24.47 7.98
C CYS A 63 10.55 24.73 6.48
N HIS A 64 11.35 25.69 6.04
CA HIS A 64 11.71 25.86 4.63
C HIS A 64 13.14 25.37 4.44
N TYR A 65 13.35 24.47 3.49
CA TYR A 65 14.64 23.82 3.26
C TYR A 65 15.29 24.34 1.98
N ASN A 66 16.57 24.70 2.06
CA ASN A 66 17.40 24.82 0.87
C ASN A 66 17.92 23.43 0.49
N LEU A 67 17.25 22.80 -0.47
CA LEU A 67 17.56 21.43 -0.89
C LEU A 67 18.96 21.27 -1.48
N MET A 68 19.49 22.30 -2.14
CA MET A 68 20.85 22.30 -2.66
C MET A 68 21.85 22.25 -1.52
N ASN A 69 21.70 23.11 -0.50
CA ASN A 69 22.58 23.09 0.68
C ASN A 69 22.47 21.77 1.45
N LEU A 70 21.25 21.28 1.65
CA LEU A 70 21.03 19.99 2.30
C LEU A 70 21.69 18.84 1.53
N SER A 71 21.72 18.90 0.19
CA SER A 71 22.35 17.86 -0.62
C SER A 71 23.86 17.75 -0.43
N LEU A 72 24.50 18.87 -0.05
CA LEU A 72 25.93 18.91 0.26
C LEU A 72 26.22 18.42 1.68
N CYS A 73 25.30 18.64 2.62
CA CYS A 73 25.49 18.29 4.02
C CYS A 73 25.08 16.85 4.36
N ILE A 74 24.10 16.28 3.66
CA ILE A 74 23.54 14.96 3.97
C ILE A 74 24.22 13.91 3.07
N PRO A 75 25.00 12.97 3.62
CA PRO A 75 25.68 11.97 2.82
C PRO A 75 24.68 10.98 2.20
N GLY A 76 24.94 10.59 0.96
CA GLY A 76 24.14 9.57 0.25
C GLY A 76 22.74 10.02 -0.18
N CYS A 77 22.46 11.32 -0.14
CA CYS A 77 21.25 11.88 -0.74
C CYS A 77 21.45 12.25 -2.22
N THR A 78 20.36 12.44 -2.94
CA THR A 78 20.35 12.83 -4.34
C THR A 78 19.37 13.99 -4.53
N TYR A 79 19.83 15.05 -5.18
CA TYR A 79 19.00 16.19 -5.57
C TYR A 79 19.31 16.56 -7.01
N ASP A 80 18.30 16.46 -7.87
CA ASP A 80 18.35 16.85 -9.28
C ASP A 80 17.04 17.60 -9.58
N PRO A 81 17.04 18.95 -9.55
CA PRO A 81 15.82 19.75 -9.69
C PRO A 81 15.14 19.57 -11.06
N ASP A 82 15.90 19.19 -12.10
CA ASP A 82 15.37 18.98 -13.46
C ASP A 82 14.61 17.66 -13.55
N ARG A 83 15.01 16.64 -12.76
CA ARG A 83 14.31 15.35 -12.69
C ARG A 83 13.22 15.31 -11.63
N HIS A 84 13.51 15.82 -10.45
CA HIS A 84 12.61 15.76 -9.30
C HIS A 84 12.92 16.86 -8.29
N MET A 85 11.95 17.76 -8.06
CA MET A 85 12.05 18.86 -7.09
C MET A 85 11.94 18.39 -5.62
N ALA A 86 12.70 17.35 -5.26
CA ALA A 86 12.82 16.84 -3.90
C ALA A 86 14.21 16.27 -3.66
N LEU A 87 14.73 16.46 -2.46
CA LEU A 87 15.91 15.76 -1.98
C LEU A 87 15.51 14.34 -1.60
N VAL A 88 16.16 13.33 -2.18
CA VAL A 88 15.87 11.92 -1.92
C VAL A 88 17.01 11.30 -1.11
N THR A 89 16.70 10.59 -0.04
CA THR A 89 17.67 9.79 0.71
C THR A 89 17.11 8.43 1.07
N THR A 90 17.96 7.40 1.08
CA THR A 90 17.59 6.03 1.39
C THR A 90 18.34 5.55 2.62
N HIS A 91 17.59 5.12 3.63
CA HIS A 91 18.12 4.53 4.84
C HIS A 91 18.14 3.00 4.73
N ARG A 92 19.23 2.37 5.18
CA ARG A 92 19.41 0.91 5.02
C ARG A 92 18.85 0.10 6.18
N ARG A 93 18.95 0.59 7.42
CA ARG A 93 18.56 -0.16 8.64
C ARG A 93 17.93 0.75 9.70
N PRO A 94 16.59 0.92 9.70
CA PRO A 94 15.62 0.19 8.88
C PRO A 94 15.54 0.69 7.44
N ILE A 95 15.07 -0.17 6.53
CA ILE A 95 14.86 0.19 5.11
C ILE A 95 13.77 1.25 5.02
N ALA A 96 14.12 2.42 4.51
CA ALA A 96 13.19 3.51 4.23
C ALA A 96 13.73 4.44 3.14
N THR A 97 12.83 5.09 2.42
CA THR A 97 13.16 6.16 1.47
C THR A 97 12.45 7.43 1.90
N ILE A 98 13.20 8.50 2.08
CA ILE A 98 12.70 9.82 2.47
C ILE A 98 12.84 10.75 1.28
N LYS A 99 11.78 11.50 0.98
CA LYS A 99 11.79 12.61 0.03
C LYS A 99 11.47 13.88 0.79
N ILE A 100 12.33 14.89 0.70
CA ILE A 100 12.17 16.19 1.35
C ILE A 100 11.93 17.26 0.29
N TYR A 101 10.89 18.06 0.49
CA TYR A 101 10.53 19.16 -0.38
C TYR A 101 10.90 20.50 0.27
N ALA A 102 11.20 21.51 -0.54
CA ALA A 102 11.64 22.82 -0.08
C ALA A 102 10.65 23.52 0.87
N ASN A 103 9.36 23.18 0.78
CA ASN A 103 8.28 23.70 1.63
C ASN A 103 8.12 22.97 2.98
N GLY A 104 9.07 22.10 3.35
CA GLY A 104 9.03 21.37 4.62
C GLY A 104 8.20 20.10 4.60
N ASN A 105 7.57 19.76 3.46
CA ASN A 105 6.93 18.46 3.33
C ASN A 105 7.98 17.36 3.26
N ILE A 106 7.70 16.25 3.94
CA ILE A 106 8.48 15.03 3.90
C ILE A 106 7.53 13.88 3.54
N TYR A 107 7.94 13.08 2.57
CA TYR A 107 7.34 11.81 2.23
C TYR A 107 8.29 10.67 2.60
N CYS A 108 7.86 9.75 3.44
CA CYS A 108 8.66 8.62 3.91
C CYS A 108 7.97 7.31 3.55
N GLN A 109 8.61 6.52 2.70
CA GLN A 109 8.23 5.12 2.44
C GLN A 109 9.06 4.21 3.33
N ALA A 110 8.41 3.30 4.06
CA ALA A 110 9.09 2.36 4.95
C ALA A 110 8.37 1.01 4.94
N PHE A 111 8.92 0.04 5.67
CA PHE A 111 8.29 -1.27 5.84
C PHE A 111 7.02 -1.23 6.69
N ASN A 112 7.02 -0.42 7.75
CA ASN A 112 5.90 -0.25 8.67
C ASN A 112 6.01 1.12 9.40
N ARG A 113 5.02 1.42 10.24
CA ARG A 113 4.96 2.66 11.03
C ARG A 113 6.14 2.87 11.97
N ILE A 114 6.60 1.81 12.64
CA ILE A 114 7.68 1.90 13.64
C ILE A 114 8.98 2.30 12.94
N ASN A 115 9.29 1.65 11.81
CA ASN A 115 10.46 1.96 11.01
C ASN A 115 10.39 3.39 10.44
N ALA A 116 9.22 3.83 9.97
CA ALA A 116 9.03 5.19 9.49
C ALA A 116 9.26 6.23 10.60
N TYR A 117 8.74 5.98 11.81
CA TYR A 117 8.95 6.85 12.97
C TYR A 117 10.43 6.95 13.32
N GLN A 118 11.11 5.81 13.49
CA GLN A 118 12.54 5.78 13.83
C GLN A 118 13.39 6.56 12.81
N VAL A 119 13.16 6.32 11.52
CA VAL A 119 13.90 7.00 10.44
C VAL A 119 13.63 8.50 10.45
N LEU A 120 12.36 8.91 10.58
CA LEU A 120 12.00 10.32 10.58
C LEU A 120 12.50 11.06 11.82
N SER A 121 12.49 10.42 13.00
CA SER A 121 13.06 11.00 14.23
C SER A 121 14.56 11.22 14.09
N ASN A 122 15.32 10.20 13.69
CA ASN A 122 16.77 10.32 13.50
C ASN A 122 17.10 11.37 12.43
N PHE A 123 16.33 11.39 11.34
CA PHE A 123 16.50 12.38 10.27
C PHE A 123 16.20 13.81 10.76
N SER A 124 15.17 13.98 11.59
CA SER A 124 14.82 15.26 12.21
C SER A 124 15.89 15.77 13.16
N GLU A 125 16.51 14.88 13.93
CA GLU A 125 17.64 15.21 14.80
C GLU A 125 18.86 15.67 13.97
N ALA A 126 19.22 14.90 12.94
CA ALA A 126 20.31 15.27 12.04
C ALA A 126 20.05 16.63 11.33
N LEU A 127 18.81 16.90 10.93
CA LEU A 127 18.44 18.19 10.37
C LEU A 127 18.55 19.34 11.40
N ALA A 128 18.23 19.09 12.67
CA ALA A 128 18.35 20.09 13.72
C ALA A 128 19.82 20.41 14.07
N GLU A 129 20.73 19.45 13.89
CA GLU A 129 22.18 19.66 14.02
C GLU A 129 22.76 20.53 12.91
N LEU A 130 22.15 20.50 11.72
CA LEU A 130 22.49 21.44 10.64
C LEU A 130 21.98 22.84 11.03
N SER A 131 22.91 23.75 11.31
CA SER A 131 22.59 25.11 11.75
C SER A 131 21.53 25.77 10.86
N GLY A 132 20.39 26.17 11.45
CA GLY A 132 19.34 26.93 10.75
C GLY A 132 18.02 26.19 10.50
N TYR A 133 17.89 24.92 10.90
CA TYR A 133 16.62 24.20 10.84
C TYR A 133 16.11 23.76 12.21
N SER A 134 14.79 23.77 12.38
CA SER A 134 14.12 23.31 13.61
C SER A 134 12.88 22.49 13.23
N PRO A 135 13.07 21.29 12.65
CA PRO A 135 11.97 20.46 12.16
C PRO A 135 11.00 20.04 13.26
N CYS A 136 9.72 20.18 12.98
CA CYS A 136 8.63 19.82 13.89
C CYS A 136 7.85 18.61 13.36
N LEU A 137 8.06 17.42 13.94
CA LEU A 137 7.36 16.20 13.53
C LEU A 137 5.99 16.05 14.22
N ARG A 138 5.02 16.92 13.88
CA ARG A 138 3.64 16.82 14.38
C ARG A 138 2.67 16.27 13.33
N GLN A 139 1.70 15.49 13.81
CA GLN A 139 0.54 15.01 13.04
C GLN A 139 0.92 14.34 11.69
N PRO A 140 1.74 13.28 11.70
CA PRO A 140 1.98 12.50 10.49
C PRO A 140 0.67 11.94 9.93
N LYS A 141 0.55 11.94 8.61
CA LYS A 141 -0.53 11.28 7.87
C LYS A 141 0.01 10.00 7.25
N PHE A 142 -0.73 8.90 7.34
CA PHE A 142 -0.35 7.61 6.77
C PHE A 142 -1.23 7.26 5.59
N ASN A 143 -0.70 6.51 4.62
CA ASN A 143 -1.55 5.90 3.62
C ASN A 143 -2.53 4.91 4.28
N LEU A 144 -3.81 5.05 3.97
CA LEU A 144 -4.84 4.19 4.54
C LEU A 144 -5.00 2.87 3.79
N VAL A 145 -4.89 2.94 2.46
CA VAL A 145 -5.03 1.79 1.56
C VAL A 145 -3.68 1.07 1.47
N ASN A 146 -3.69 -0.22 1.78
CA ASN A 146 -2.51 -1.08 1.79
C ASN A 146 -2.49 -2.06 0.62
N ALA A 147 -3.65 -2.44 0.10
CA ALA A 147 -3.76 -3.22 -1.12
C ALA A 147 -5.11 -3.00 -1.80
N THR A 148 -5.16 -3.27 -3.09
CA THR A 148 -6.40 -3.37 -3.86
C THR A 148 -6.36 -4.61 -4.74
N PHE A 149 -7.50 -5.22 -5.00
CA PHE A 149 -7.61 -6.34 -5.93
C PHE A 149 -9.03 -6.42 -6.48
N CYS A 150 -9.24 -7.23 -7.51
CA CYS A 150 -10.56 -7.46 -8.07
C CYS A 150 -10.88 -8.95 -8.20
N MET A 151 -12.07 -9.33 -7.75
CA MET A 151 -12.60 -10.68 -7.98
C MET A 151 -12.99 -10.85 -9.44
N PRO A 152 -12.85 -12.06 -10.01
CA PRO A 152 -13.23 -12.32 -11.41
C PRO A 152 -14.75 -12.47 -11.59
N PHE A 153 -15.54 -12.12 -10.58
CA PHE A 153 -17.00 -12.23 -10.58
C PHE A 153 -17.63 -11.17 -9.68
N PRO A 154 -18.89 -10.77 -9.97
CA PRO A 154 -19.66 -9.89 -9.10
C PRO A 154 -20.05 -10.56 -7.79
N LEU A 155 -20.30 -9.74 -6.77
CA LEU A 155 -20.58 -10.15 -5.39
C LEU A 155 -21.98 -9.72 -4.96
N ASP A 156 -22.71 -10.62 -4.31
CA ASP A 156 -23.97 -10.28 -3.65
C ASP A 156 -23.69 -9.70 -2.25
N LEU A 157 -23.60 -8.37 -2.19
CA LEU A 157 -23.35 -7.66 -0.94
C LEU A 157 -24.50 -7.81 0.08
N GLN A 158 -25.74 -8.06 -0.36
CA GLN A 158 -26.85 -8.28 0.56
C GLN A 158 -26.76 -9.66 1.22
N ALA A 159 -26.43 -10.69 0.46
CA ALA A 159 -26.13 -12.02 1.01
C ALA A 159 -24.92 -11.96 1.96
N LEU A 160 -23.86 -11.26 1.55
CA LEU A 160 -22.67 -11.08 2.38
C LEU A 160 -22.99 -10.39 3.72
N ASN A 161 -23.77 -9.30 3.69
CA ASN A 161 -24.17 -8.58 4.90
C ASN A 161 -25.04 -9.44 5.82
N ARG A 162 -25.99 -10.21 5.26
CA ARG A 162 -26.83 -11.13 6.06
C ARG A 162 -26.01 -12.24 6.72
N ARG A 163 -25.01 -12.77 6.02
CA ARG A 163 -24.18 -13.87 6.53
C ARG A 163 -23.18 -13.41 7.59
N TYR A 164 -22.67 -12.19 7.48
CA TYR A 164 -21.60 -11.65 8.31
C TYR A 164 -22.00 -10.36 9.05
N GLU A 165 -23.26 -10.22 9.44
CA GLU A 165 -23.85 -8.99 9.99
C GLU A 165 -23.01 -8.33 11.10
N ARG A 166 -22.44 -9.11 12.03
CA ARG A 166 -21.60 -8.60 13.12
C ARG A 166 -20.26 -8.00 12.67
N SER A 167 -19.83 -8.32 11.46
CA SER A 167 -18.56 -7.91 10.88
C SER A 167 -18.76 -6.99 9.67
N THR A 168 -19.99 -6.70 9.26
CA THR A 168 -20.28 -5.91 8.06
C THR A 168 -21.12 -4.68 8.38
N VAL A 169 -20.85 -3.60 7.64
CA VAL A 169 -21.69 -2.41 7.61
C VAL A 169 -22.02 -2.13 6.15
N TYR A 170 -23.30 -2.22 5.80
CA TYR A 170 -23.78 -1.98 4.44
C TYR A 170 -24.90 -0.95 4.44
N THR A 171 -24.61 0.23 3.90
CA THR A 171 -25.56 1.33 3.79
C THR A 171 -25.56 1.83 2.34
N PRO A 172 -26.21 1.11 1.40
CA PRO A 172 -26.11 1.38 -0.04
C PRO A 172 -26.59 2.77 -0.46
N LYS A 173 -27.46 3.41 0.35
CA LYS A 173 -27.90 4.80 0.12
C LYS A 173 -26.78 5.83 0.35
N LYS A 174 -25.81 5.51 1.21
CA LYS A 174 -24.71 6.41 1.60
C LYS A 174 -23.42 6.09 0.86
N TYR A 175 -23.10 4.80 0.73
CA TYR A 175 -21.86 4.33 0.11
C TYR A 175 -22.15 3.20 -0.88
N PRO A 176 -21.47 3.16 -2.04
CA PRO A 176 -21.66 2.11 -3.04
C PRO A 176 -20.91 0.80 -2.73
N PHE A 177 -20.37 0.66 -1.51
CA PHE A 177 -19.61 -0.50 -1.07
C PHE A 177 -20.08 -0.99 0.30
N LEU A 178 -19.75 -2.24 0.61
CA LEU A 178 -19.90 -2.82 1.94
C LEU A 178 -18.57 -2.69 2.69
N THR A 179 -18.62 -2.28 3.95
CA THR A 179 -17.44 -2.34 4.83
C THR A 179 -17.42 -3.65 5.59
N TYR A 180 -16.37 -4.45 5.44
CA TYR A 180 -16.13 -5.66 6.24
C TYR A 180 -14.98 -5.40 7.22
N ARG A 181 -15.18 -5.68 8.51
CA ARG A 181 -14.15 -5.59 9.55
C ARG A 181 -13.66 -6.98 9.91
N MET A 182 -12.35 -7.20 9.79
CA MET A 182 -11.73 -8.45 10.24
C MET A 182 -11.77 -8.51 11.77
N LYS A 183 -12.21 -9.64 12.33
CA LYS A 183 -12.22 -9.85 13.79
C LYS A 183 -10.80 -9.75 14.35
N ASP A 184 -10.71 -9.26 15.59
CA ASP A 184 -9.45 -9.12 16.34
C ASP A 184 -8.35 -8.33 15.60
N SER A 185 -8.77 -7.45 14.69
CA SER A 185 -7.88 -6.63 13.86
C SER A 185 -8.47 -5.24 13.61
N MET A 186 -7.60 -4.29 13.30
CA MET A 186 -7.99 -2.97 12.83
C MET A 186 -8.31 -2.95 11.34
N ILE A 187 -8.03 -4.05 10.63
CA ILE A 187 -8.18 -4.14 9.18
C ILE A 187 -9.65 -4.07 8.77
N LYS A 188 -9.88 -3.25 7.75
CA LYS A 188 -11.19 -3.09 7.09
C LYS A 188 -11.04 -3.35 5.61
N PHE A 189 -12.11 -3.85 5.01
CA PHE A 189 -12.25 -4.00 3.57
C PHE A 189 -13.42 -3.17 3.08
N ALA A 190 -13.23 -2.40 2.01
CA ALA A 190 -14.34 -1.83 1.25
C ALA A 190 -14.56 -2.71 0.03
N ILE A 191 -15.72 -3.37 -0.04
CA ILE A 191 -16.06 -4.40 -1.03
C ILE A 191 -17.16 -3.85 -1.93
N PHE A 192 -16.86 -3.74 -3.22
CA PHE A 192 -17.79 -3.24 -4.22
C PHE A 192 -18.56 -4.40 -4.88
N PRO A 193 -19.80 -4.17 -5.35
CA PRO A 193 -20.61 -5.21 -6.00
C PRO A 193 -19.92 -5.84 -7.22
N VAL A 194 -19.08 -5.06 -7.91
CA VAL A 194 -18.33 -5.48 -9.11
C VAL A 194 -17.17 -6.41 -8.79
N GLY A 195 -16.86 -6.65 -7.52
CA GLY A 195 -15.74 -7.51 -7.10
C GLY A 195 -14.47 -6.75 -6.74
N TYR A 196 -14.42 -5.43 -6.93
CA TYR A 196 -13.28 -4.61 -6.53
C TYR A 196 -13.22 -4.44 -5.01
N VAL A 197 -12.02 -4.59 -4.43
CA VAL A 197 -11.81 -4.58 -2.99
C VAL A 197 -10.63 -3.71 -2.61
N TYR A 198 -10.83 -2.86 -1.61
CA TYR A 198 -9.76 -2.14 -0.91
C TYR A 198 -9.45 -2.83 0.41
N VAL A 199 -8.17 -3.03 0.70
CA VAL A 199 -7.66 -3.49 1.98
C VAL A 199 -7.02 -2.30 2.70
N MET A 200 -7.50 -2.01 3.90
CA MET A 200 -7.11 -0.82 4.66
C MET A 200 -6.64 -1.17 6.08
N PHE A 201 -5.87 -0.26 6.68
CA PHE A 201 -5.38 -0.35 8.07
C PHE A 201 -4.45 -1.53 8.38
N SER A 202 -3.86 -2.16 7.36
CA SER A 202 -2.77 -3.12 7.58
C SER A 202 -1.49 -2.39 8.01
N THR A 203 -0.71 -3.01 8.88
CA THR A 203 0.51 -2.42 9.44
C THR A 203 1.78 -2.89 8.72
N TYR A 204 1.79 -4.11 8.18
CA TYR A 204 2.94 -4.69 7.48
C TYR A 204 2.50 -5.69 6.39
N PRO A 205 3.34 -5.96 5.37
CA PRO A 205 2.94 -6.73 4.19
C PRO A 205 2.37 -8.13 4.47
N GLU A 206 2.94 -8.86 5.43
CA GLU A 206 2.45 -10.19 5.82
C GLU A 206 1.05 -10.13 6.44
N GLN A 207 0.75 -9.10 7.23
CA GLN A 207 -0.59 -8.88 7.76
C GLN A 207 -1.59 -8.63 6.63
N THR A 208 -1.20 -7.85 5.61
CA THR A 208 -2.03 -7.61 4.42
C THR A 208 -2.32 -8.92 3.68
N ARG A 209 -1.30 -9.77 3.48
CA ARG A 209 -1.47 -11.09 2.83
C ARG A 209 -2.44 -12.00 3.58
N ARG A 210 -2.32 -12.09 4.90
CA ARG A 210 -3.24 -12.87 5.75
C ARG A 210 -4.67 -12.33 5.68
N ALA A 211 -4.83 -11.02 5.68
CA ALA A 211 -6.13 -10.37 5.55
C ALA A 211 -6.79 -10.66 4.19
N ILE A 212 -6.02 -10.61 3.10
CA ILE A 212 -6.49 -10.98 1.76
C ILE A 212 -6.94 -12.45 1.74
N ALA A 213 -6.11 -13.38 2.23
CA ALA A 213 -6.46 -14.79 2.27
C ALA A 213 -7.76 -15.06 3.05
N HIS A 214 -7.96 -14.37 4.18
CA HIS A 214 -9.20 -14.44 4.96
C HIS A 214 -10.41 -13.94 4.18
N VAL A 215 -10.31 -12.74 3.58
CA VAL A 215 -11.46 -12.14 2.89
C VAL A 215 -11.80 -12.91 1.61
N LEU A 216 -10.81 -13.44 0.87
CA LEU A 216 -11.07 -14.22 -0.35
C LEU A 216 -12.03 -15.38 -0.08
N ARG A 217 -11.80 -16.15 0.98
CA ARG A 217 -12.72 -17.23 1.38
C ARG A 217 -14.15 -16.72 1.57
N VAL A 218 -14.31 -15.57 2.23
CA VAL A 218 -15.62 -14.96 2.44
C VAL A 218 -16.25 -14.57 1.11
N LEU A 219 -15.50 -13.92 0.22
CA LEU A 219 -16.00 -13.44 -1.07
C LEU A 219 -16.41 -14.56 -2.01
N TYR A 220 -15.66 -15.66 -2.09
CA TYR A 220 -16.00 -16.81 -2.93
C TYR A 220 -17.34 -17.46 -2.53
N THR A 221 -17.70 -17.43 -1.26
CA THR A 221 -19.02 -17.94 -0.80
C THR A 221 -20.20 -17.03 -1.13
N CYS A 222 -19.95 -15.80 -1.60
CA CYS A 222 -20.96 -14.77 -1.84
C CYS A 222 -20.95 -14.28 -3.31
N ARG A 223 -20.56 -15.15 -4.23
CA ARG A 223 -20.64 -14.89 -5.67
C ARG A 223 -22.09 -14.64 -6.09
N ALA A 224 -22.33 -13.57 -6.85
CA ALA A 224 -23.66 -13.27 -7.36
C ALA A 224 -24.10 -14.31 -8.43
N PRO A 225 -25.36 -14.76 -8.41
CA PRO A 225 -25.86 -15.81 -9.31
C PRO A 225 -26.03 -15.36 -10.77
N ASN A 226 -26.25 -14.07 -11.01
CA ASN A 226 -26.43 -13.51 -12.35
C ASN A 226 -25.18 -12.73 -12.77
N GLN A 227 -24.65 -13.04 -13.95
CA GLN A 227 -23.81 -12.10 -14.68
C GLN A 227 -24.68 -10.88 -15.03
N GLN A 228 -24.79 -9.90 -14.12
CA GLN A 228 -25.18 -8.55 -14.53
C GLN A 228 -24.26 -8.16 -15.70
N ASN A 229 -24.87 -7.68 -16.80
CA ASN A 229 -24.26 -7.42 -18.11
C ASN A 229 -22.75 -7.16 -17.99
N GLN A 230 -21.94 -8.08 -18.52
CA GLN A 230 -20.47 -7.97 -18.50
C GLN A 230 -19.98 -6.60 -18.98
N SER A 231 -20.72 -5.93 -19.87
CA SER A 231 -20.45 -4.57 -20.35
C SER A 231 -20.39 -3.51 -19.25
N ASP A 232 -21.28 -3.56 -18.25
CA ASP A 232 -21.28 -2.59 -17.14
C ASP A 232 -20.17 -2.89 -16.12
N LEU A 233 -19.82 -4.17 -15.97
CA LEU A 233 -18.68 -4.60 -15.14
C LEU A 233 -17.35 -4.18 -15.77
N GLU A 234 -17.16 -4.37 -17.07
CA GLU A 234 -15.92 -3.99 -17.78
C GLU A 234 -15.65 -2.49 -17.71
N LEU A 235 -16.68 -1.65 -17.82
CA LEU A 235 -16.59 -0.20 -17.61
C LEU A 235 -16.12 0.16 -16.20
N SER A 236 -16.57 -0.57 -15.17
CA SER A 236 -16.19 -0.33 -13.76
C SER A 236 -14.78 -0.84 -13.40
N HIS A 237 -14.31 -1.91 -14.04
CA HIS A 237 -12.97 -2.47 -13.79
C HIS A 237 -11.87 -1.57 -14.38
N GLY A 238 -12.18 -0.83 -15.45
CA GLY A 238 -11.24 0.00 -16.21
C GLY A 238 -11.24 1.50 -15.87
N ASP A 239 -12.25 2.01 -15.15
CA ASP A 239 -12.31 3.45 -14.87
C ASP A 239 -11.28 3.86 -13.79
N ILE A 240 -10.15 4.37 -14.26
CA ILE A 240 -9.07 4.93 -13.43
C ILE A 240 -9.64 6.02 -12.50
N ASN A 241 -10.63 6.79 -12.95
CA ASN A 241 -11.22 7.85 -12.14
C ASN A 241 -11.93 7.29 -10.92
N PHE A 242 -12.64 6.17 -11.07
CA PHE A 242 -13.31 5.52 -9.95
C PHE A 242 -12.33 5.02 -8.89
N LYS A 243 -11.22 4.40 -9.32
CA LYS A 243 -10.19 3.89 -8.40
C LYS A 243 -9.50 5.03 -7.65
N LEU A 244 -9.12 6.09 -8.36
CA LEU A 244 -8.47 7.26 -7.77
C LEU A 244 -9.43 8.03 -6.83
N LEU A 245 -10.71 8.13 -7.19
CA LEU A 245 -11.73 8.80 -6.39
C LEU A 245 -11.85 8.13 -5.02
N TRP A 246 -12.09 6.81 -4.99
CA TRP A 246 -12.30 6.11 -3.72
C TRP A 246 -11.04 6.02 -2.88
N GLU A 247 -9.87 5.84 -3.49
CA GLU A 247 -8.60 5.90 -2.76
C GLU A 247 -8.41 7.26 -2.07
N LYS A 248 -8.74 8.35 -2.77
CA LYS A 248 -8.69 9.70 -2.20
C LYS A 248 -9.74 9.92 -1.11
N GLU A 249 -10.95 9.43 -1.29
CA GLU A 249 -12.01 9.53 -0.27
C GLU A 249 -11.63 8.75 1.00
N PHE A 250 -11.13 7.53 0.88
CA PHE A 250 -10.62 6.78 2.03
C PHE A 250 -9.46 7.50 2.73
N GLN A 251 -8.62 8.21 1.98
CA GLN A 251 -7.53 9.00 2.55
C GLN A 251 -7.99 10.31 3.20
N ARG A 252 -9.19 10.81 2.87
CA ARG A 252 -9.79 12.04 3.42
C ARG A 252 -10.51 11.85 4.74
N ASP A 253 -10.99 10.64 5.03
CA ASP A 253 -11.66 10.35 6.31
C ASP A 253 -10.68 10.58 7.47
N ASP A 254 -10.79 11.75 8.10
CA ASP A 254 -10.01 12.22 9.26
C ASP A 254 -10.30 11.41 10.55
N ASP A 255 -11.25 10.47 10.50
CA ASP A 255 -11.82 9.77 11.67
C ASP A 255 -10.86 8.78 12.37
N PHE A 256 -9.58 8.76 11.98
CA PHE A 256 -8.62 7.76 12.46
C PHE A 256 -7.24 8.36 12.77
N SER A 257 -7.18 9.60 13.24
CA SER A 257 -5.95 10.23 13.69
C SER A 257 -5.26 9.40 14.78
N ILE A 258 -4.21 8.66 14.42
CA ILE A 258 -3.30 8.06 15.40
C ILE A 258 -2.17 9.06 15.62
N GLN A 259 -2.28 9.82 16.71
CA GLN A 259 -1.26 10.78 17.09
C GLN A 259 0.06 10.04 17.38
N TRP A 260 1.15 10.42 16.71
CA TRP A 260 2.46 10.21 17.30
C TRP A 260 2.53 11.04 18.57
N LYS A 261 3.00 10.45 19.68
CA LYS A 261 3.37 11.25 20.85
C LYS A 261 4.39 12.27 20.37
N ALA A 262 4.00 13.54 20.39
CA ALA A 262 4.82 14.61 19.86
C ALA A 262 6.17 14.62 20.59
N THR A 263 7.25 14.42 19.86
CA THR A 263 8.61 14.71 20.31
C THR A 263 9.00 16.06 19.74
N CYS A 264 8.53 17.13 20.40
CA CYS A 264 9.19 18.43 20.32
C CYS A 264 9.99 18.59 21.61
N ARG A 265 11.30 18.78 21.48
CA ARG A 265 12.07 19.51 22.50
C ARG A 265 12.08 20.98 22.11
#